data_AF-A0A073J636-F1
#
_entry.id   AF-A0A073J636-F1
#
_cell.length_a   1.000
_cell.length_b   1.000
_cell.length_c   1.000
_cell.angle_alpha   90.00
_cell.angle_beta   90.00
_cell.angle_gamma   90.00
#
_symmetry.space_group_name_H-M   'P 1'
#
loop_
_entity.id
_entity.type
_entity.pdbx_description
1 polymer ?
#
loop_
_entity_poly.entity_id
_entity_poly.type
_entity_poly.pdbx_seq_one_letter_code
_entity_poly.pdbx_strand_id
1 'polypeptide(L)'
;MQVTPDTAGVALARKPTAQADAELRAVADQLEAGFLAEMLKSAGFGQARDSFGGGAGEDQFSSFLIQAQAEKMVAAGGIGLSEAVFEALKGRSDVE
;
A
#
# COMPACT_ATOMS: atom_id res chain seq x y z
N MET A 1 59.08 -0.06 7.81
CA MET A 1 57.92 -0.33 6.94
C MET A 1 56.70 -0.48 7.85
N GLN A 2 55.99 0.62 8.14
CA GLN A 2 54.72 0.61 8.86
C GLN A 2 53.64 0.90 7.83
N VAL A 3 52.70 -0.02 7.66
CA VAL A 3 51.54 0.13 6.77
C VAL A 3 50.39 0.59 7.66
N THR A 4 49.87 1.78 7.40
CA THR A 4 48.69 2.33 8.07
C THR A 4 47.43 1.54 7.66
N PRO A 5 46.46 1.33 8.56
CA PRO A 5 45.17 0.77 8.17
C PRO A 5 44.34 1.84 7.45
N ASP A 6 43.96 1.53 6.20
CA ASP A 6 42.97 2.27 5.43
C ASP A 6 41.61 2.13 6.14
N THR A 7 41.16 3.22 6.76
CA THR A 7 39.85 3.30 7.40
C THR A 7 38.92 4.06 6.45
N ALA A 8 38.55 3.43 5.34
CA ALA A 8 37.61 3.98 4.37
C ALA A 8 36.37 3.08 4.31
N GLY A 9 35.42 3.38 5.20
CA GLY A 9 34.11 2.75 5.23
C GLY A 9 33.11 3.62 5.96
N VAL A 10 33.12 4.94 5.68
CA VAL A 10 32.06 5.83 6.15
C VAL A 10 30.80 5.40 5.39
N ALA A 11 29.92 4.68 6.06
CA ALA A 11 28.56 4.43 5.61
C ALA A 11 27.89 5.79 5.41
N LEU A 12 27.80 6.22 4.15
CA LEU A 12 27.09 7.43 3.78
C LEU A 12 25.61 7.17 4.04
N ALA A 13 25.05 7.88 5.02
CA ALA A 13 23.61 7.96 5.24
C ALA A 13 22.91 8.18 3.90
N ARG A 14 22.13 7.20 3.46
CA ARG A 14 21.47 7.23 2.15
C ARG A 14 20.35 8.26 2.24
N LYS A 15 20.56 9.45 1.70
CA LYS A 15 19.51 10.47 1.60
C LYS A 15 18.27 9.87 0.92
N PRO A 16 17.05 10.14 1.42
CA PRO A 16 15.82 9.72 0.75
C PRO A 16 15.87 10.16 -0.70
N THR A 17 15.75 9.19 -1.60
CA THR A 17 15.69 9.48 -3.04
C THR A 17 14.23 9.61 -3.43
N ALA A 18 13.93 10.46 -4.43
CA ALA A 18 12.56 10.58 -4.94
C ALA A 18 11.96 9.22 -5.36
N GLN A 19 12.81 8.27 -5.76
CA GLN A 19 12.39 6.89 -6.04
C GLN A 19 11.97 6.13 -4.79
N ALA A 20 12.74 6.20 -3.70
CA ALA A 20 12.39 5.55 -2.43
C ALA A 20 11.07 6.11 -1.87
N ASP A 21 10.88 7.43 -1.92
CA ASP A 21 9.62 8.06 -1.50
C ASP A 21 8.44 7.60 -2.38
N ALA A 22 8.64 7.46 -3.69
CA ALA A 22 7.60 6.95 -4.58
C ALA A 22 7.25 5.48 -4.30
N GLU A 23 8.24 4.64 -3.97
CA GLU A 23 8.03 3.24 -3.59
C GLU A 23 7.26 3.15 -2.27
N LEU A 24 7.63 3.95 -1.25
CA LEU A 24 6.90 4.02 0.02
C LEU A 24 5.47 4.50 -0.17
N ARG A 25 5.25 5.50 -1.04
CA ARG A 25 3.91 5.97 -1.40
C ARG A 25 3.08 4.84 -2.00
N ALA A 26 3.64 4.12 -2.97
CA ALA A 26 2.94 3.02 -3.63
C ALA A 26 2.54 1.92 -2.64
N VAL A 27 3.40 1.59 -1.67
CA VAL A 27 3.08 0.62 -0.61
C VAL A 27 1.96 1.15 0.30
N ALA A 28 1.99 2.44 0.65
CA ALA A 28 0.95 3.06 1.46
C ALA A 28 -0.41 3.08 0.74
N ASP A 29 -0.42 3.36 -0.57
CA ASP A 29 -1.62 3.31 -1.43
C ASP A 29 -2.20 1.88 -1.50
N GLN A 30 -1.35 0.87 -1.65
CA GLN A 30 -1.76 -0.53 -1.64
C GLN A 30 -2.37 -0.94 -0.30
N LEU A 31 -1.84 -0.44 0.82
CA LEU A 31 -2.36 -0.73 2.15
C LEU A 31 -3.75 -0.12 2.35
N GLU A 32 -3.95 1.15 1.95
CA GLU A 32 -5.27 1.78 2.00
C GLU A 32 -6.27 1.07 1.08
N ALA A 33 -5.86 0.63 -0.11
CA ALA A 33 -6.72 -0.13 -1.02
C ALA A 33 -7.15 -1.46 -0.38
N GLY A 34 -6.23 -2.20 0.24
CA GLY A 34 -6.58 -3.44 0.96
C GLY A 34 -7.53 -3.19 2.13
N PHE A 35 -7.32 -2.11 2.90
CA PHE A 35 -8.24 -1.72 3.97
C PHE A 35 -9.64 -1.41 3.43
N LEU A 36 -9.74 -0.59 2.38
CA LEU A 36 -11.01 -0.24 1.75
C LEU A 36 -11.72 -1.47 1.16
N ALA A 37 -10.99 -2.42 0.58
CA ALA A 37 -11.56 -3.67 0.10
C ALA A 37 -12.26 -4.45 1.23
N GLU A 38 -11.62 -4.58 2.40
CA GLU A 38 -12.23 -5.23 3.55
C GLU A 38 -13.42 -4.44 4.12
N MET A 39 -13.37 -3.11 4.09
CA MET A 39 -14.52 -2.27 4.50
C MET A 39 -15.70 -2.41 3.55
N LEU A 40 -15.46 -2.44 2.23
CA LEU A 40 -16.50 -2.66 1.21
C LEU A 40 -17.15 -4.03 1.41
N LYS A 41 -16.34 -5.08 1.55
CA LYS A 41 -16.83 -6.43 1.85
C LYS A 41 -17.66 -6.47 3.14
N SER A 42 -17.20 -5.81 4.20
CA SER A 42 -17.91 -5.73 5.48
C SER A 42 -19.22 -4.94 5.38
N ALA A 43 -19.29 -3.95 4.48
CA ALA A 43 -20.51 -3.21 4.16
C ALA A 43 -21.50 -4.01 3.30
N GLY A 44 -21.20 -5.27 2.96
CA GLY A 44 -22.05 -6.16 2.19
C GLY A 44 -21.86 -6.05 0.67
N PHE A 45 -20.83 -5.32 0.20
CA PHE A 45 -20.52 -5.34 -1.24
C PHE A 45 -20.05 -6.72 -1.67
N GLY A 46 -20.45 -7.10 -2.89
CA GLY A 46 -20.08 -8.38 -3.50
C GLY A 46 -20.84 -9.60 -2.98
N GLN A 47 -21.82 -9.43 -2.09
CA GLN A 47 -22.76 -10.49 -1.75
C GLN A 47 -23.79 -10.66 -2.88
N ALA A 48 -23.99 -11.90 -3.34
CA ALA A 48 -25.02 -12.21 -4.32
C ALA A 48 -26.41 -11.82 -3.79
N ARG A 49 -27.23 -11.23 -4.66
CA ARG A 49 -28.60 -10.85 -4.33
C ARG A 49 -29.54 -12.05 -4.43
N ASP A 50 -30.42 -12.23 -3.45
CA ASP A 50 -31.41 -13.34 -3.38
C ASP A 50 -32.40 -13.37 -4.57
N SER A 51 -32.58 -12.25 -5.27
CA SER A 51 -33.44 -12.16 -6.45
C SER A 51 -32.80 -11.24 -7.48
N PHE A 52 -32.68 -11.73 -8.72
CA PHE A 52 -31.93 -11.09 -9.82
C PHE A 52 -30.39 -11.00 -9.62
N GLY A 53 -29.78 -11.98 -8.94
CA GLY A 53 -28.32 -12.12 -8.84
C GLY A 53 -27.65 -12.78 -10.06
N GLY A 54 -26.33 -12.65 -10.18
CA GLY A 54 -25.45 -13.17 -11.22
C GLY A 54 -25.13 -14.67 -11.13
N GLY A 55 -25.79 -15.40 -10.23
CA GLY A 55 -25.64 -16.85 -10.05
C GLY A 55 -24.35 -17.25 -9.34
N ALA A 56 -24.07 -18.55 -9.28
CA ALA A 56 -22.95 -19.13 -8.51
C ALA A 56 -21.54 -18.63 -8.91
N GLY A 57 -21.40 -17.96 -10.06
CA GLY A 57 -20.15 -17.34 -10.49
C GLY A 57 -19.89 -15.97 -9.87
N GLU A 58 -20.94 -15.23 -9.49
CA GLU A 58 -20.82 -13.86 -8.96
C GLU A 58 -19.96 -13.82 -7.70
N ASP A 59 -20.23 -14.72 -6.74
CA ASP A 59 -19.48 -14.81 -5.49
C ASP A 59 -17.98 -15.02 -5.74
N GLN A 60 -17.62 -15.77 -6.78
CA GLN A 60 -16.22 -16.09 -7.09
C GLN A 60 -15.44 -14.93 -7.70
N PHE A 61 -16.14 -13.99 -8.35
CA PHE A 61 -15.52 -12.80 -8.94
C PHE A 61 -15.74 -11.52 -8.12
N SER A 62 -16.60 -11.57 -7.11
CA SER A 62 -16.92 -10.45 -6.23
C SER A 62 -15.68 -9.82 -5.58
N SER A 63 -14.74 -10.65 -5.12
CA SER A 63 -13.50 -10.20 -4.47
C SER A 63 -12.61 -9.37 -5.41
N PHE A 64 -12.50 -9.78 -6.68
CA PHE A 64 -11.74 -9.05 -7.69
C PHE A 64 -12.37 -7.68 -7.99
N LEU A 65 -13.69 -7.62 -8.07
CA LEU A 65 -14.41 -6.36 -8.29
C LEU A 65 -14.27 -5.42 -7.10
N ILE A 66 -14.39 -5.93 -5.89
CA ILE A 66 -14.19 -5.15 -4.65
C ILE A 66 -12.76 -4.60 -4.61
N GLN A 67 -11.76 -5.42 -4.89
CA GLN A 67 -10.36 -5.02 -4.91
C GLN A 67 -10.12 -3.90 -5.95
N ALA A 68 -10.59 -4.10 -7.19
CA ALA A 68 -10.46 -3.10 -8.24
C ALA A 68 -11.17 -1.78 -7.87
N GLN A 69 -12.33 -1.86 -7.22
CA GLN A 69 -13.05 -0.68 -6.75
C GLN A 69 -12.27 0.05 -5.65
N ALA A 70 -11.70 -0.67 -4.69
CA ALA A 70 -10.89 -0.09 -3.64
C ALA A 70 -9.64 0.62 -4.19
N GLU A 71 -8.94 0.02 -5.15
CA GLU A 71 -7.81 0.65 -5.86
C GLU A 71 -8.23 1.93 -6.58
N LYS A 72 -9.40 1.92 -7.24
CA LYS A 72 -9.93 3.13 -7.89
C LYS A 72 -10.32 4.21 -6.88
N MET A 73 -10.81 3.84 -5.70
CA MET A 73 -11.10 4.79 -4.63
C MET A 73 -9.82 5.47 -4.13
N VAL A 74 -8.74 4.72 -3.89
CA VAL A 74 -7.43 5.29 -3.52
C VAL A 74 -6.91 6.21 -4.63
N ALA A 75 -6.94 5.76 -5.89
CA ALA A 75 -6.51 6.58 -7.03
C ALA A 75 -7.35 7.87 -7.20
N ALA A 76 -8.60 7.89 -6.72
CA ALA A 76 -9.48 9.05 -6.72
C ALA A 76 -9.31 9.95 -5.47
N GLY A 77 -8.38 9.64 -4.57
CA GLY A 77 -8.06 10.42 -3.38
C GLY A 77 -8.25 9.67 -2.05
N GLY A 78 -8.83 8.48 -2.07
CA GLY A 78 -8.98 7.61 -0.89
C GLY A 78 -9.76 8.24 0.26
N ILE A 79 -9.49 7.75 1.46
CA ILE A 79 -9.96 8.32 2.74
C ILE A 79 -8.82 8.96 3.53
N GLY A 80 -7.58 8.93 3.02
CA GLY A 80 -6.42 9.62 3.54
C GLY A 80 -5.51 8.77 4.43
N LEU A 81 -5.71 7.45 4.49
CA LEU A 81 -4.84 6.55 5.28
C LEU A 81 -3.44 6.42 4.69
N SER A 82 -3.30 6.46 3.35
CA SER A 82 -2.01 6.33 2.69
C SER A 82 -1.03 7.43 3.08
N GLU A 83 -1.51 8.64 3.42
CA GLU A 83 -0.62 9.71 3.90
C GLU A 83 -0.03 9.39 5.27
N ALA A 84 -0.88 8.97 6.22
CA ALA A 84 -0.43 8.62 7.56
C ALA A 84 0.54 7.42 7.54
N VAL A 85 0.27 6.44 6.68
CA VAL A 85 1.12 5.25 6.52
C VAL A 85 2.45 5.61 5.87
N PHE A 86 2.44 6.43 4.83
CA PHE A 86 3.65 6.90 4.16
C PHE A 86 4.59 7.61 5.13
N GLU A 87 4.09 8.59 5.89
CA GLU A 87 4.88 9.33 6.87
C GLU A 87 5.43 8.41 7.98
N ALA A 88 4.64 7.43 8.42
CA ALA A 88 5.09 6.44 9.41
C ALA A 88 6.19 5.49 8.87
N LEU A 89 6.12 5.10 7.60
CA LEU A 89 7.14 4.28 6.95
C LEU A 89 8.42 5.07 6.72
N LYS A 90 8.30 6.30 6.21
CA LYS A 90 9.43 7.21 5.95
C LYS A 90 10.19 7.56 7.22
N GLY A 91 9.47 7.90 8.29
CA GLY A 91 10.10 8.19 9.59
C GLY A 91 10.86 7.00 10.20
N ARG A 92 10.57 5.76 9.79
CA ARG A 92 11.35 4.57 10.21
C ARG A 92 12.60 4.38 9.35
N SER A 93 12.50 4.63 8.06
CA SER A 93 13.63 4.56 7.11
C SER A 93 14.71 5.60 7.39
N ASP A 94 14.36 6.74 8.00
CA ASP A 94 15.30 7.80 8.37
C ASP A 94 16.06 7.54 9.69
N VAL A 95 15.63 6.55 10.49
CA VAL A 95 16.18 6.26 11.83
C VAL A 95 17.21 5.11 11.82
N GLU A 96 17.40 4.44 10.69
CA GLU A 96 18.44 3.40 10.46
C GLU A 96 19.68 3.96 9.74
#